data_AF-A0A2V6K6W1-F1
#
_entry.id   AF-A0A2V6K6W1-F1
#
_cell.length_a   1.000
_cell.length_b   1.000
_cell.length_c   1.000
_cell.angle_alpha   90.00
_cell.angle_beta   90.00
_cell.angle_gamma   90.00
#
_symmetry.space_group_name_H-M   'P 1'
#
loop_
_entity.id
_entity.type
_entity.pdbx_description
1 polymer ?
#
loop_
_entity_poly.entity_id
_entity_poly.type
_entity_poly.pdbx_seq_one_letter_code
_entity_poly.pdbx_strand_id
1 'polypeptide(L)'
;RAETEIAAMAAALESYKADNASYPRDPTANTATDALDARTMIDPVNANATLYKTASLVLYRALSGDRNLDRSVTAADENFNIDGSALSPPLSQPPVIYFTFKPSMLSPADQAQNVQYIQDPFGNTYGYSTANQYDPTTPRGYNPTFDLWSTAG
;
A
#
# COMPACT_ATOMS: atom_id res chain seq x y z
N ARG A 1 -11.06 -8.99 -13.30
CA ARG A 1 -9.84 -8.13 -13.37
C ARG A 1 -9.35 -7.77 -11.97
N ALA A 2 -10.18 -7.13 -11.13
CA ALA A 2 -9.80 -6.75 -9.77
C ALA A 2 -9.30 -7.96 -8.95
N GLU A 3 -10.03 -9.08 -8.97
CA GLU A 3 -9.62 -10.32 -8.29
C GLU A 3 -8.24 -10.82 -8.72
N THR A 4 -7.93 -10.76 -10.02
CA THR A 4 -6.62 -11.18 -10.56
C THR A 4 -5.51 -10.24 -10.11
N GLU A 5 -5.76 -8.92 -10.08
CA GLU A 5 -4.80 -7.93 -9.60
C GLU A 5 -4.56 -8.09 -8.08
N ILE A 6 -5.63 -8.29 -7.30
CA ILE A 6 -5.56 -8.59 -5.86
C ILE A 6 -4.76 -9.87 -5.60
N ALA A 7 -5.04 -10.96 -6.33
CA ALA A 7 -4.31 -12.21 -6.17
C ALA A 7 -2.81 -12.04 -6.47
N ALA A 8 -2.46 -11.26 -7.50
CA ALA A 8 -1.06 -10.99 -7.84
C ALA A 8 -0.36 -10.12 -6.78
N MET A 9 -1.04 -9.10 -6.26
CA MET A 9 -0.53 -8.29 -5.14
C MET A 9 -0.40 -9.11 -3.85
N ALA A 10 -1.36 -9.98 -3.54
CA ALA A 10 -1.32 -10.89 -2.39
C ALA A 10 -0.14 -11.87 -2.48
N ALA A 11 0.18 -12.38 -3.68
CA ALA A 11 1.37 -13.21 -3.86
C ALA A 11 2.67 -12.42 -3.60
N ALA A 12 2.75 -11.16 -4.06
CA ALA A 12 3.90 -10.31 -3.79
C ALA A 12 4.04 -9.95 -2.30
N LEU A 13 2.91 -9.82 -1.58
CA LEU A 13 2.88 -9.59 -0.14
C LEU A 13 3.51 -10.75 0.65
N GLU A 14 3.35 -12.00 0.19
CA GLU A 14 4.03 -13.14 0.81
C GLU A 14 5.55 -13.08 0.62
N SER A 15 6.03 -12.68 -0.56
CA SER A 15 7.47 -12.47 -0.80
C SER A 15 8.01 -11.32 0.07
N TYR A 16 7.28 -10.21 0.16
CA TYR A 16 7.65 -9.10 1.04
C TYR A 16 7.78 -9.56 2.50
N LYS A 17 6.80 -10.32 2.99
CA LYS A 17 6.83 -10.86 4.36
C LYS A 17 8.00 -11.81 4.59
N ALA A 18 8.36 -12.64 3.61
CA ALA A 18 9.49 -13.56 3.75
C ALA A 18 10.80 -12.81 4.05
N ASP A 19 10.98 -11.64 3.44
CA ASP A 19 12.20 -10.84 3.59
C ASP A 19 12.14 -9.86 4.78
N ASN A 20 10.93 -9.37 5.13
CA ASN A 20 10.74 -8.30 6.12
C ASN A 20 10.09 -8.76 7.43
N ALA A 21 9.75 -10.05 7.55
CA ALA A 21 9.05 -10.67 8.69
C ALA A 21 7.65 -10.12 9.03
N SER A 22 7.13 -9.15 8.28
CA SER A 22 5.77 -8.62 8.41
C SER A 22 5.20 -8.23 7.05
N TYR A 23 3.88 -8.15 6.95
CA TYR A 23 3.25 -7.47 5.81
C TYR A 23 3.53 -5.97 5.88
N PRO A 24 3.45 -5.24 4.74
CA PRO A 24 3.58 -3.79 4.70
C PRO A 24 2.61 -3.14 5.67
N ARG A 25 3.14 -2.34 6.58
CA ARG A 25 2.35 -1.66 7.59
C ARG A 25 3.02 -0.34 7.88
N ASP A 26 2.22 0.69 8.10
CA ASP A 26 2.76 1.99 8.47
C ASP A 26 3.69 1.84 9.71
N PRO A 27 4.91 2.40 9.70
CA PRO A 27 5.85 2.29 10.81
C PRO A 27 5.30 2.89 12.11
N THR A 28 4.43 3.90 11.98
CA THR A 28 3.75 4.51 13.13
C THR A 28 2.46 3.74 13.39
N ALA A 29 2.30 3.19 14.59
CA ALA A 29 1.11 2.43 14.94
C ALA A 29 -0.16 3.30 14.89
N ASN A 30 -1.29 2.68 14.51
CA ASN A 30 -2.62 3.30 14.47
C ASN A 30 -2.76 4.47 13.48
N THR A 31 -2.03 4.42 12.36
CA THR A 31 -2.13 5.38 11.26
C THR A 31 -2.79 4.74 10.04
N ALA A 32 -2.40 5.07 8.80
CA ALA A 32 -3.20 4.83 7.61
C ALA A 32 -3.64 3.37 7.40
N THR A 33 -2.74 2.40 7.53
CA THR A 33 -3.08 0.98 7.32
C THR A 33 -3.83 0.38 8.52
N ASP A 34 -3.54 0.82 9.74
CA ASP A 34 -4.17 0.31 10.97
C ASP A 34 -5.53 0.96 11.28
N ALA A 35 -5.73 2.19 10.81
CA ALA A 35 -6.94 2.97 11.06
C ALA A 35 -8.02 2.74 9.99
N LEU A 36 -7.65 2.17 8.84
CA LEU A 36 -8.60 1.84 7.79
C LEU A 36 -9.42 0.60 8.19
N ASP A 37 -10.65 0.79 8.65
CA ASP A 37 -11.54 -0.30 9.04
C ASP A 37 -12.20 -0.93 7.80
N ALA A 38 -11.76 -2.13 7.40
CA ALA A 38 -12.27 -2.81 6.21
C ALA A 38 -13.74 -3.25 6.33
N ARG A 39 -14.34 -3.21 7.54
CA ARG A 39 -15.74 -3.59 7.77
C ARG A 39 -16.70 -2.42 7.61
N THR A 40 -16.26 -1.20 7.92
CA THR A 40 -17.13 -0.02 7.93
C THR A 40 -16.69 1.08 6.96
N MET A 41 -15.39 1.19 6.69
CA MET A 41 -14.82 2.12 5.72
C MET A 41 -14.69 1.37 4.39
N ILE A 42 -15.78 1.38 3.61
CA ILE A 42 -15.85 0.69 2.30
C ILE A 42 -15.83 1.66 1.11
N ASP A 43 -15.98 2.97 1.37
CA ASP A 43 -16.06 4.02 0.34
C ASP A 43 -14.88 5.01 0.45
N PRO A 44 -14.03 5.13 -0.60
CA PRO A 44 -12.88 6.03 -0.63
C PRO A 44 -13.22 7.46 -1.06
N VAL A 45 -14.49 7.80 -1.35
CA VAL A 45 -14.87 9.08 -1.96
C VAL A 45 -15.14 10.19 -0.92
N ASN A 46 -15.39 9.82 0.34
CA ASN A 46 -15.84 10.74 1.39
C ASN A 46 -14.74 11.00 2.46
N ALA A 47 -15.07 11.00 3.75
CA ALA A 47 -14.17 11.37 4.85
C ALA A 47 -12.87 10.55 4.95
N ASN A 48 -12.85 9.35 4.36
CA ASN A 48 -11.73 8.41 4.46
C ASN A 48 -10.76 8.47 3.27
N ALA A 49 -11.01 9.35 2.28
CA ALA A 49 -10.21 9.42 1.05
C ALA A 49 -8.70 9.54 1.30
N THR A 50 -8.31 10.32 2.32
CA THR A 50 -6.90 10.46 2.72
C THR A 50 -6.34 9.14 3.27
N LEU A 51 -7.06 8.47 4.17
CA LEU A 51 -6.61 7.20 4.77
C LEU A 51 -6.42 6.13 3.69
N TYR A 52 -7.36 6.00 2.76
CA TYR A 52 -7.24 5.09 1.64
C TYR A 52 -6.00 5.37 0.78
N LYS A 53 -5.78 6.63 0.40
CA LYS A 53 -4.61 7.00 -0.41
C LYS A 53 -3.32 6.73 0.33
N THR A 54 -3.22 7.11 1.60
CA THR A 54 -2.01 6.87 2.39
C THR A 54 -1.74 5.37 2.57
N ALA A 55 -2.76 4.56 2.88
CA ALA A 55 -2.60 3.11 3.00
C ALA A 55 -2.23 2.45 1.66
N SER A 56 -2.82 2.92 0.55
CA SER A 56 -2.48 2.50 -0.81
C SER A 56 -1.03 2.85 -1.16
N LEU A 57 -0.54 4.02 -0.74
CA LEU A 57 0.85 4.42 -0.94
C LEU A 57 1.83 3.59 -0.09
N VAL A 58 1.45 3.20 1.13
CA VAL A 58 2.25 2.25 1.93
C VAL A 58 2.42 0.93 1.17
N LEU A 59 1.33 0.38 0.65
CA LEU A 59 1.35 -0.84 -0.16
C LEU A 59 2.18 -0.67 -1.44
N TYR A 60 1.96 0.43 -2.17
CA TYR A 60 2.70 0.74 -3.40
C TYR A 60 4.20 0.77 -3.14
N ARG A 61 4.65 1.63 -2.22
CA ARG A 61 6.06 1.80 -1.87
C ARG A 61 6.71 0.49 -1.44
N ALA A 62 5.99 -0.32 -0.66
CA ALA A 62 6.51 -1.58 -0.16
C ALA A 62 6.70 -2.62 -1.26
N LEU A 63 5.79 -2.71 -2.23
CA LEU A 63 5.85 -3.71 -3.28
C LEU A 63 6.64 -3.26 -4.51
N SER A 64 6.55 -1.99 -4.89
CA SER A 64 7.25 -1.44 -6.06
C SER A 64 8.72 -1.14 -5.79
N GLY A 65 9.08 -0.83 -4.54
CA GLY A 65 10.38 -0.29 -4.18
C GLY A 65 10.56 1.21 -4.48
N ASP A 66 9.62 1.84 -5.19
CA ASP A 66 9.58 3.29 -5.43
C ASP A 66 9.01 3.96 -4.19
N ARG A 67 9.90 4.48 -3.34
CA ARG A 67 9.58 5.11 -2.05
C ARG A 67 9.25 6.59 -2.22
N ASN A 68 9.82 7.25 -3.22
CA ASN A 68 9.66 8.68 -3.46
C ASN A 68 8.48 9.03 -4.40
N LEU A 69 7.84 8.02 -4.98
CA LEU A 69 6.66 8.05 -5.86
C LEU A 69 6.93 8.56 -7.29
N ASP A 70 8.18 8.59 -7.73
CA ASP A 70 8.58 9.11 -9.05
C ASP A 70 8.50 8.07 -10.20
N ARG A 71 7.98 6.87 -9.90
CA ARG A 71 7.82 5.71 -10.80
C ARG A 71 9.15 5.06 -11.18
N SER A 72 10.22 5.35 -10.45
CA SER A 72 11.54 4.76 -10.60
C SER A 72 12.02 4.18 -9.27
N VAL A 73 12.97 3.25 -9.35
CA VAL A 73 13.67 2.74 -8.17
C VAL A 73 15.14 3.05 -8.34
N THR A 74 15.61 4.00 -7.55
CA THR A 74 16.96 4.56 -7.63
C THR A 74 17.58 4.69 -6.24
N ALA A 75 18.81 5.22 -6.15
CA ALA A 75 19.43 5.55 -4.87
C ALA A 75 18.67 6.64 -4.09
N ALA A 76 17.78 7.41 -4.73
CA ALA A 76 16.95 8.38 -4.02
C ALA A 76 16.00 7.70 -3.03
N ASP A 77 15.49 6.51 -3.38
CA ASP A 77 14.53 5.73 -2.59
C ASP A 77 15.12 5.19 -1.29
N GLU A 78 16.46 5.06 -1.21
CA GLU A 78 17.18 4.63 -0.02
C GLU A 78 16.94 5.53 1.19
N ASN A 79 16.51 6.78 0.95
CA ASN A 79 16.30 7.80 1.98
C ASN A 79 14.89 7.80 2.56
N PHE A 80 13.99 6.91 2.11
CA PHE A 80 12.57 6.97 2.46
C PHE A 80 12.04 5.64 3.00
N ASN A 81 11.21 5.72 4.03
CA ASN A 81 10.51 4.59 4.60
C ASN A 81 9.21 4.31 3.82
N ILE A 82 8.50 3.25 4.20
CA ILE A 82 7.35 2.75 3.47
C ILE A 82 6.12 3.68 3.59
N ASP A 83 6.06 4.51 4.62
CA ASP A 83 5.11 5.61 4.79
C ASP A 83 5.53 6.91 4.05
N GLY A 84 6.74 6.94 3.49
CA GLY A 84 7.34 8.11 2.85
C GLY A 84 8.07 9.05 3.81
N SER A 85 8.21 8.72 5.09
CA SER A 85 9.06 9.47 6.01
C SER A 85 10.53 9.33 5.61
N ALA A 86 11.37 10.30 5.97
CA ALA A 86 12.80 10.15 5.80
C ALA A 86 13.35 9.00 6.68
N LEU A 87 14.28 8.22 6.16
CA LEU A 87 15.06 7.21 6.90
C LEU A 87 16.40 7.79 7.34
N SER A 88 16.78 7.50 8.59
CA SER A 88 18.10 7.83 9.12
C SER A 88 18.60 6.69 10.02
N PRO A 89 19.69 5.99 9.66
CA PRO A 89 20.45 6.14 8.41
C PRO A 89 19.64 5.68 7.17
N PRO A 90 19.99 6.14 5.95
CA PRO A 90 19.45 5.58 4.71
C PRO A 90 19.76 4.09 4.56
N LEU A 91 19.02 3.41 3.68
CA LEU A 91 19.36 2.05 3.25
C LEU A 91 20.72 2.04 2.54
N SER A 92 21.39 0.89 2.52
CA SER A 92 22.69 0.72 1.85
C SER A 92 22.59 0.32 0.37
N GLN A 93 21.37 0.09 -0.12
CA GLN A 93 21.06 -0.27 -1.50
C GLN A 93 19.60 0.08 -1.80
N PRO A 94 19.21 0.24 -3.09
CA PRO A 94 17.84 0.53 -3.45
C PRO A 94 16.87 -0.54 -2.92
N PRO A 95 15.61 -0.18 -2.62
CA PRO A 95 14.62 -1.13 -2.14
C PRO A 95 14.37 -2.30 -3.09
N VAL A 96 14.07 -3.47 -2.54
CA VAL A 96 13.70 -4.66 -3.32
C VAL A 96 12.34 -4.46 -3.99
N ILE A 97 12.25 -4.85 -5.26
CA ILE A 97 11.02 -4.83 -6.04
C ILE A 97 10.33 -6.19 -5.93
N TYR A 98 9.15 -6.24 -5.30
CA TYR A 98 8.33 -7.44 -5.17
C TYR A 98 7.21 -7.50 -6.22
N PHE A 99 6.80 -6.35 -6.76
CA PHE A 99 5.72 -6.23 -7.73
C PHE A 99 5.91 -5.05 -8.67
N THR A 100 5.77 -5.27 -9.98
CA THR A 100 5.73 -4.20 -10.98
C THR A 100 4.29 -3.83 -11.32
N PHE A 101 3.86 -2.64 -10.91
CA PHE A 101 2.55 -2.10 -11.26
C PHE A 101 2.51 -1.65 -12.71
N LYS A 102 1.45 -2.01 -13.43
CA LYS A 102 1.21 -1.49 -14.77
C LYS A 102 0.79 -0.02 -14.68
N PRO A 103 1.07 0.83 -15.68
CA PRO A 103 0.59 2.21 -15.69
C PRO A 103 -0.92 2.35 -15.47
N SER A 104 -1.72 1.41 -15.98
CA SER A 104 -3.18 1.37 -15.78
C SER A 104 -3.65 0.95 -14.39
N MET A 105 -2.73 0.60 -13.49
CA MET A 105 -2.97 0.32 -12.07
C MET A 105 -2.53 1.49 -11.17
N LEU A 106 -2.06 2.60 -11.74
CA LEU A 106 -1.57 3.75 -10.99
C LEU A 106 -2.33 5.01 -11.37
N SER A 107 -2.62 5.82 -10.36
CA SER A 107 -3.16 7.17 -10.55
C SER A 107 -2.14 8.21 -10.09
N PRO A 108 -1.99 9.34 -10.80
CA PRO A 108 -2.67 9.69 -12.06
C PRO A 108 -2.13 8.89 -13.25
N ALA A 109 -2.87 8.86 -14.36
CA ALA A 109 -2.44 8.19 -15.60
C ALA A 109 -1.27 8.92 -16.29
N ASP A 110 -1.11 10.23 -16.04
CA ASP A 110 0.05 10.99 -16.49
C ASP A 110 1.31 10.54 -15.75
N GLN A 111 2.23 9.92 -16.49
CA GLN A 111 3.45 9.35 -15.93
C GLN A 111 4.51 10.39 -15.60
N ALA A 112 4.31 11.66 -15.96
CA ALA A 112 5.16 12.76 -15.49
C ALA A 112 4.83 13.18 -14.04
N GLN A 113 3.72 12.71 -13.49
CA GLN A 113 3.28 13.03 -12.13
C GLN A 113 3.53 11.86 -11.18
N ASN A 114 3.83 12.20 -9.92
CA ASN A 114 4.04 11.22 -8.87
C ASN A 114 2.80 10.36 -8.64
N VAL A 115 3.02 9.10 -8.28
CA VAL A 115 1.96 8.15 -7.93
C VAL A 115 1.22 8.66 -6.69
N GLN A 116 -0.11 8.66 -6.75
CA GLN A 116 -0.98 9.05 -5.64
C GLN A 116 -1.67 7.87 -4.97
N TYR A 117 -1.93 6.79 -5.70
CA TYR A 117 -2.50 5.55 -5.19
C TYR A 117 -2.47 4.45 -6.28
N ILE A 118 -2.60 3.20 -5.83
CA ILE A 118 -2.89 2.05 -6.69
C ILE A 118 -4.39 2.08 -7.01
N GLN A 119 -4.73 2.20 -8.29
CA GLN A 119 -6.11 2.24 -8.75
C GLN A 119 -6.62 0.84 -9.14
N ASP A 120 -7.86 0.58 -8.76
CA ASP A 120 -8.66 -0.55 -9.17
C ASP A 120 -9.14 -0.41 -10.62
N PRO A 121 -9.77 -1.44 -11.21
CA PRO A 121 -10.24 -1.38 -12.59
C PRO A 121 -11.28 -0.31 -12.90
N PHE A 122 -11.92 0.26 -11.89
CA PHE A 122 -12.97 1.26 -11.99
C PHE A 122 -12.43 2.68 -11.73
N GLY A 123 -11.14 2.81 -11.43
CA GLY A 123 -10.45 4.08 -11.21
C GLY A 123 -10.45 4.55 -9.75
N ASN A 124 -10.93 3.74 -8.82
CA ASN A 124 -10.88 4.06 -7.39
C ASN A 124 -9.60 3.48 -6.76
N THR A 125 -9.19 4.00 -5.61
CA THR A 125 -8.06 3.41 -4.87
C THR A 125 -8.43 2.04 -4.31
N TYR A 126 -7.54 1.04 -4.42
CA TYR A 126 -7.66 -0.18 -3.62
C TYR A 126 -7.66 0.16 -2.12
N GLY A 127 -8.42 -0.60 -1.34
CA GLY A 127 -8.34 -0.60 0.12
C GLY A 127 -7.28 -1.57 0.59
N TYR A 128 -6.43 -1.12 1.52
CA TYR A 128 -5.42 -1.94 2.16
C TYR A 128 -5.42 -1.66 3.66
N SER A 129 -5.65 -2.69 4.48
CA SER A 129 -5.78 -2.54 5.93
C SER A 129 -4.98 -3.60 6.68
N THR A 130 -4.35 -3.18 7.76
CA THR A 130 -3.69 -4.01 8.79
C THR A 130 -4.40 -3.87 10.13
N ALA A 131 -5.61 -3.29 10.16
CA ALA A 131 -6.31 -2.90 11.39
C ALA A 131 -6.55 -4.07 12.35
N ASN A 132 -6.89 -5.24 11.83
CA ASN A 132 -7.12 -6.43 12.65
C ASN A 132 -5.81 -7.10 13.13
N GLN A 133 -4.70 -6.87 12.43
CA GLN A 133 -3.36 -7.23 12.93
C GLN A 133 -2.95 -6.30 14.08
N TYR A 134 -3.32 -5.02 14.02
CA TYR A 134 -3.02 -4.04 15.07
C TYR A 134 -3.86 -4.26 16.34
N ASP A 135 -5.18 -4.36 16.20
CA ASP A 135 -6.12 -4.63 17.30
C ASP A 135 -6.97 -5.86 16.99
N PRO A 136 -6.49 -7.07 17.36
CA PRO A 136 -7.26 -8.30 17.17
C PRO A 136 -8.43 -8.44 18.16
N THR A 137 -8.51 -7.58 19.18
CA THR A 137 -9.55 -7.64 20.22
C THR A 137 -10.81 -6.87 19.84
N THR A 138 -10.67 -5.84 19.00
CA THR A 138 -11.76 -5.09 18.40
C THR A 138 -11.68 -5.23 16.88
N PRO A 139 -12.25 -6.28 16.27
CA PRO A 139 -11.96 -6.59 14.88
C PRO A 139 -12.45 -5.51 13.90
N ARG A 140 -11.50 -4.82 13.28
CA ARG A 140 -11.68 -3.80 12.22
C ARG A 140 -11.33 -4.30 10.81
N GLY A 141 -11.25 -5.62 10.67
CA GLY A 141 -10.88 -6.29 9.43
C GLY A 141 -11.44 -7.71 9.38
N TYR A 142 -11.33 -8.37 8.23
CA TYR A 142 -11.82 -9.74 8.05
C TYR A 142 -10.71 -10.76 8.23
N ASN A 143 -9.46 -10.38 7.94
CA ASN A 143 -8.30 -11.25 8.01
C ASN A 143 -7.39 -10.88 9.19
N PRO A 144 -6.70 -11.84 9.82
CA PRO A 144 -5.81 -11.56 10.96
C PRO A 144 -4.50 -10.86 10.56
N THR A 145 -4.18 -10.81 9.27
CA THR A 145 -2.92 -10.26 8.75
C THR A 145 -3.14 -8.94 8.01
N PHE A 146 -3.87 -8.98 6.91
CA PHE A 146 -4.22 -7.79 6.14
C PHE A 146 -5.51 -8.03 5.36
N ASP A 147 -6.23 -6.96 5.06
CA ASP A 147 -7.34 -6.95 4.12
C ASP A 147 -6.92 -6.15 2.87
N LEU A 148 -7.21 -6.69 1.68
CA LEU A 148 -6.97 -6.03 0.40
C LEU A 148 -8.23 -6.20 -0.47
N TRP A 149 -8.83 -5.09 -0.90
CA TRP A 149 -10.10 -5.11 -1.64
C TRP A 149 -10.23 -3.97 -2.65
N SER A 150 -11.03 -4.22 -3.70
CA SER A 150 -11.48 -3.20 -4.65
C SER A 150 -12.57 -2.36 -4.00
N THR A 151 -12.54 -1.04 -4.20
CA THR A 151 -13.52 -0.13 -3.57
C THR A 151 -14.71 0.18 -4.47
N ALA A 152 -14.65 -0.19 -5.75
CA ALA A 152 -15.84 -0.41 -6.56
C ALA A 152 -16.24 -1.90 -6.53
N GLY A 153 -17.48 -2.17 -6.10
CA GLY A 153 -18.10 -3.49 -6.02
C GLY A 153 -19.51 -3.42 -5.48
#